data_AF-A0A8J2N707-F1
#
_entry.id   AF-A0A8J2N707-F1
#
_cell.length_a   1.000
_cell.length_b   1.000
_cell.length_c   1.000
_cell.angle_alpha   90.00
_cell.angle_beta   90.00
_cell.angle_gamma   90.00
#
_symmetry.space_group_name_H-M   'P 1'
#
loop_
_entity.id
_entity.type
_entity.pdbx_description
1 polymer ?
#
loop_
_entity_poly.entity_id
_entity_poly.type
_entity_poly.pdbx_seq_one_letter_code
_entity_poly.pdbx_strand_id
1 'polypeptide(L)'
;MAHPILFNTTLPMSLFLFSLGLNASFRPEAHLKALEFPLPKDAEAKKFAYALMRIWGIRNISVGLLLTLIWATGDEKLMAKAMGVTILLPVADGFVSRIVIGGGETQHWVFPPLLALVSAGLFGWF
;
A
#
# COMPACT_ATOMS: atom_id res chain seq x y z
N MET A 1 10.89 15.19 -19.76
CA MET A 1 12.31 15.14 -19.34
C MET A 1 12.46 13.92 -18.43
N ALA A 2 13.67 13.39 -18.23
CA ALA A 2 13.85 12.32 -17.24
C ALA A 2 13.87 12.96 -15.85
N HIS A 3 13.19 12.35 -14.87
CA HIS A 3 13.12 12.82 -13.49
C HIS A 3 13.82 11.83 -12.55
N PRO A 4 15.16 11.67 -12.63
CA PRO A 4 15.87 10.55 -12.00
C PRO A 4 15.75 10.54 -10.47
N ILE A 5 15.66 11.71 -9.83
CA ILE A 5 15.44 11.81 -8.39
C ILE A 5 14.05 11.28 -8.03
N LEU A 6 13.01 11.77 -8.71
CA LEU A 6 11.62 11.36 -8.47
C LEU A 6 11.39 9.89 -8.83
N PHE A 7 12.02 9.40 -9.89
CA PHE A 7 11.95 7.99 -10.25
C PHE A 7 12.60 7.11 -9.20
N ASN A 8 13.79 7.49 -8.69
CA ASN A 8 14.49 6.69 -7.68
C ASN A 8 13.78 6.70 -6.31
N THR A 9 12.96 7.70 -5.99
CA THR A 9 12.13 7.67 -4.77
C THR A 9 11.00 6.65 -4.84
N THR A 10 10.63 6.14 -6.03
CA THR A 10 9.59 5.11 -6.16
C THR A 10 10.01 3.75 -5.61
N LEU A 11 11.30 3.43 -5.62
CA LEU A 11 11.81 2.17 -5.06
C LEU A 11 11.55 2.05 -3.55
N PRO A 12 11.97 3.00 -2.69
CA PRO A 12 11.67 2.91 -1.26
C PRO A 12 10.16 2.91 -0.98
N MET A 13 9.33 3.60 -1.77
CA MET A 13 7.86 3.51 -1.65
C MET A 13 7.34 2.10 -1.93
N SER A 14 7.88 1.44 -2.97
CA SER A 14 7.55 0.06 -3.33
C SER A 14 7.97 -0.93 -2.23
N LEU A 15 9.18 -0.75 -1.69
CA LEU A 15 9.71 -1.56 -0.59
C LEU A 15 8.96 -1.33 0.73
N PHE A 16 8.47 -0.12 0.97
CA PHE A 16 7.59 0.17 2.10
C PHE A 16 6.28 -0.63 1.99
N LEU A 17 5.61 -0.59 0.84
CA LEU A 17 4.38 -1.36 0.59
C LEU A 17 4.62 -2.87 0.76
N PHE A 18 5.71 -3.38 0.19
CA PHE A 18 6.14 -4.77 0.36
C PHE A 18 6.33 -5.12 1.84
N SER A 19 6.98 -4.25 2.61
CA SER A 19 7.24 -4.47 4.04
C SER A 19 5.96 -4.49 4.87
N LEU A 20 4.98 -3.64 4.56
CA LEU A 20 3.64 -3.71 5.16
C LEU A 20 2.99 -5.08 4.87
N GLY A 21 3.11 -5.56 3.63
CA GLY A 21 2.61 -6.85 3.22
C GLY A 21 3.26 -8.03 3.96
N LEU A 22 4.59 -8.00 4.14
CA LEU A 22 5.31 -8.98 4.96
C LEU A 22 4.78 -8.97 6.40
N ASN A 23 4.67 -7.79 7.02
CA ASN A 23 4.20 -7.67 8.39
C ASN A 23 2.77 -8.21 8.56
N ALA A 24 1.85 -7.87 7.66
CA ALA A 24 0.48 -8.40 7.69
C ALA A 24 0.40 -9.91 7.45
N SER A 25 1.27 -10.45 6.60
CA SER A 25 1.30 -11.89 6.26
C SER A 25 1.81 -12.76 7.41
N PHE A 26 2.91 -12.33 8.05
CA PHE A 26 3.60 -13.11 9.09
C PHE A 26 3.20 -12.72 10.51
N ARG A 27 2.77 -11.47 10.73
CA ARG A 27 2.40 -10.92 12.05
C ARG A 27 1.04 -10.21 11.99
N PRO A 28 -0.04 -10.89 11.56
CA PRO A 28 -1.35 -10.25 11.34
C PRO A 28 -1.92 -9.59 12.58
N GLU A 29 -1.69 -10.17 13.77
CA GLU A 29 -2.10 -9.54 15.04
C GLU A 29 -1.43 -8.18 15.26
N ALA A 30 -0.11 -8.12 15.05
CA ALA A 30 0.65 -6.90 15.24
C ALA A 30 0.25 -5.83 14.21
N HIS A 31 -0.04 -6.25 12.98
CA HIS A 31 -0.50 -5.35 11.92
C HIS A 31 -1.89 -4.78 12.22
N LEU A 32 -2.84 -5.61 12.62
CA LEU A 32 -4.18 -5.18 13.04
C LEU A 32 -4.10 -4.16 14.19
N LYS A 33 -3.27 -4.44 15.22
CA LYS A 33 -3.06 -3.49 16.34
C LYS A 33 -2.50 -2.14 15.85
N ALA A 34 -1.54 -2.16 14.92
CA ALA A 34 -0.93 -0.94 14.40
C ALA A 34 -1.92 -0.07 13.60
N LEU A 35 -2.92 -0.70 12.98
CA LEU A 35 -4.03 -0.03 12.28
C LEU A 35 -5.24 0.23 13.19
N GLU A 36 -5.12 0.00 14.49
CA GLU A 36 -6.18 0.22 15.49
C GLU A 36 -7.44 -0.65 15.29
N PHE A 37 -7.34 -1.73 14.51
CA PHE A 37 -8.43 -2.69 14.36
C PHE A 37 -8.62 -3.53 15.63
N PRO A 38 -9.87 -3.78 16.05
CA PRO A 38 -10.13 -4.60 17.23
C PRO A 38 -9.70 -6.04 16.96
N LEU A 39 -9.04 -6.64 17.95
CA LEU A 39 -8.73 -8.06 17.90
C LEU A 39 -9.93 -8.87 18.39
N PRO A 40 -10.47 -9.78 17.55
CA PRO A 40 -11.57 -10.62 17.97
C PRO A 40 -11.15 -11.50 19.16
N LYS A 41 -12.06 -11.63 20.13
CA LYS A 41 -11.85 -12.48 21.32
C LYS A 41 -12.22 -13.93 21.06
N ASP A 42 -13.20 -14.17 20.19
CA ASP A 42 -13.61 -15.51 19.81
C ASP A 42 -12.62 -16.13 18.83
N ALA A 43 -12.40 -17.44 18.95
CA ALA A 43 -11.36 -18.13 18.19
C ALA A 43 -11.62 -18.13 16.68
N GLU A 44 -12.88 -18.27 16.25
CA GLU A 44 -13.25 -18.37 14.84
C GLU A 44 -13.13 -17.02 14.12
N ALA A 45 -13.65 -15.93 14.68
CA ALA A 45 -13.47 -14.60 14.10
C ALA A 45 -12.00 -14.16 14.15
N LYS A 46 -11.24 -14.55 15.18
CA LYS A 46 -9.79 -14.31 15.22
C LYS A 46 -9.09 -15.01 14.06
N LYS A 47 -9.40 -16.29 13.82
CA LYS A 47 -8.88 -17.06 12.70
C LYS A 47 -9.26 -16.42 11.36
N PHE A 48 -10.51 -16.00 11.21
CA PHE A 48 -11.01 -15.34 10.00
C PHE A 48 -10.34 -13.99 9.74
N ALA A 49 -10.27 -13.11 10.74
CA ALA A 49 -9.59 -11.81 10.64
C ALA A 49 -8.11 -11.98 10.28
N TYR A 50 -7.45 -12.98 10.85
CA TYR A 50 -6.04 -13.25 10.52
C TYR A 50 -5.87 -13.85 9.12
N ALA A 51 -6.85 -14.58 8.60
CA ALA A 51 -6.84 -15.04 7.22
C ALA A 51 -7.00 -13.86 6.24
N LEU A 52 -7.97 -12.96 6.50
CA LEU A 52 -8.17 -11.75 5.71
C LEU A 52 -6.94 -10.83 5.71
N MET A 53 -6.31 -10.64 6.87
CA MET A 53 -5.09 -9.84 6.99
C MET A 53 -3.92 -10.44 6.18
N ARG A 54 -3.84 -11.77 6.07
CA ARG A 54 -2.84 -12.42 5.22
C ARG A 54 -3.14 -12.28 3.74
N ILE A 55 -4.42 -12.32 3.33
CA ILE A 55 -4.83 -12.04 1.95
C ILE A 55 -4.49 -10.58 1.59
N TRP A 56 -4.75 -9.64 2.50
CA TRP A 56 -4.32 -8.24 2.35
C TRP A 56 -2.79 -8.14 2.26
N GLY A 57 -2.08 -8.89 3.10
CA GLY A 57 -0.63 -8.92 3.14
C GLY A 57 0.01 -9.41 1.83
N ILE A 58 -0.48 -10.53 1.27
CA ILE A 58 0.05 -11.06 0.01
C ILE A 58 -0.24 -10.12 -1.17
N ARG A 59 -1.41 -9.44 -1.17
CA ARG A 59 -1.71 -8.39 -2.16
C ARG A 59 -0.64 -7.29 -2.13
N ASN A 60 -0.24 -6.81 -0.96
CA ASN A 60 0.78 -5.76 -0.84
C ASN A 60 2.19 -6.25 -1.20
N ILE A 61 2.52 -7.50 -0.87
CA ILE A 61 3.78 -8.13 -1.32
C ILE A 61 3.82 -8.16 -2.85
N SER A 62 2.75 -8.63 -3.49
CA SER A 62 2.68 -8.73 -4.96
C SER A 62 2.80 -7.37 -5.63
N VAL A 63 2.07 -6.36 -5.16
CA VAL A 63 2.13 -5.00 -5.74
C VAL A 63 3.49 -4.36 -5.49
N GLY A 64 4.03 -4.47 -4.27
CA GLY A 64 5.37 -3.95 -3.96
C GLY A 64 6.47 -4.55 -4.84
N LEU A 65 6.47 -5.88 -5.02
CA LEU A 65 7.40 -6.56 -5.92
C LEU A 65 7.19 -6.16 -7.39
N LEU A 66 5.94 -6.06 -7.84
CA LEU A 66 5.64 -5.62 -9.21
C LEU A 66 6.18 -4.21 -9.47
N LEU A 67 5.99 -3.28 -8.54
CA LEU A 67 6.55 -1.94 -8.65
C LEU A 67 8.09 -1.96 -8.65
N THR A 68 8.73 -2.80 -7.81
CA THR A 68 10.19 -2.99 -7.86
C THR A 68 10.67 -3.52 -9.20
N LEU A 69 9.95 -4.46 -9.82
CA LEU A 69 10.26 -4.97 -11.16
C LEU A 69 10.11 -3.89 -12.22
N ILE A 70 9.05 -3.08 -12.15
CA ILE A 70 8.86 -1.93 -13.05
C ILE A 70 9.98 -0.90 -12.87
N TRP A 71 10.38 -0.63 -11.62
CA TRP A 71 11.49 0.28 -11.33
C TRP A 71 12.80 -0.18 -12.00
N ALA A 72 13.08 -1.49 -11.99
CA ALA A 72 14.27 -2.05 -12.61
C ALA A 72 14.32 -1.90 -14.15
N THR A 73 13.19 -1.58 -14.80
CA THR A 73 13.15 -1.32 -16.24
C THR A 73 13.65 0.08 -16.62
N GLY A 74 13.66 1.03 -15.68
CA GLY A 74 13.92 2.45 -15.96
C GLY A 74 12.80 3.18 -16.71
N ASP A 75 11.66 2.54 -16.97
CA ASP A 75 10.54 3.18 -17.68
C ASP A 75 9.71 4.05 -16.72
N GLU A 76 10.00 5.36 -16.72
CA GLU A 76 9.30 6.36 -15.89
C GLU A 76 7.80 6.42 -16.20
N LYS A 77 7.38 6.25 -17.46
CA LYS A 77 5.96 6.34 -17.84
C LYS A 77 5.19 5.09 -17.41
N LEU A 78 5.82 3.91 -17.48
CA LEU A 78 5.24 2.69 -16.94
C LEU A 78 5.10 2.79 -15.42
N MET A 79 6.13 3.29 -14.74
CA MET A 79 6.07 3.54 -13.30
C MET A 79 5.00 4.57 -12.92
N ALA A 80 4.86 5.67 -13.68
CA ALA A 80 3.81 6.66 -13.47
C ALA A 80 2.40 6.04 -13.49
N LYS A 81 2.12 5.20 -14.49
CA LYS A 81 0.86 4.46 -14.61
C LYS A 81 0.66 3.51 -13.42
N ALA A 82 1.70 2.77 -13.05
CA ALA A 82 1.63 1.81 -11.95
C ALA A 82 1.37 2.49 -10.59
N MET A 83 2.02 3.63 -10.33
CA MET A 83 1.76 4.46 -9.15
C MET A 83 0.32 4.99 -9.14
N GLY A 84 -0.18 5.43 -10.29
CA GLY A 84 -1.56 5.88 -10.45
C GLY A 84 -2.58 4.78 -10.11
N VAL A 85 -2.37 3.55 -10.58
CA VAL A 85 -3.25 2.40 -10.24
C VAL A 85 -3.15 2.04 -8.75
N THR A 86 -1.94 2.17 -8.17
CA THR A 86 -1.70 1.85 -6.75
C THR A 86 -2.51 2.72 -5.79
N ILE A 87 -2.97 3.91 -6.22
CA ILE A 87 -3.85 4.80 -5.44
C ILE A 87 -5.11 4.08 -4.93
N LEU A 88 -5.65 3.13 -5.70
CA LEU A 88 -6.88 2.42 -5.33
C LEU A 88 -6.74 1.67 -4.00
N LEU A 89 -5.53 1.21 -3.66
CA LEU A 89 -5.26 0.46 -2.45
C LEU A 89 -5.52 1.28 -1.17
N PRO A 90 -4.79 2.39 -0.90
CA PRO A 90 -5.02 3.19 0.29
C PRO A 90 -6.39 3.90 0.29
N VAL A 91 -6.98 4.17 -0.88
CA VAL A 91 -8.36 4.70 -0.93
C VAL A 91 -9.32 3.68 -0.33
N ALA A 92 -9.30 2.43 -0.82
CA ALA A 92 -10.15 1.36 -0.32
C ALA A 92 -9.85 1.03 1.14
N ASP A 93 -8.58 0.94 1.52
CA ASP A 93 -8.15 0.64 2.89
C ASP A 93 -8.70 1.70 3.87
N GLY A 94 -8.66 3.00 3.51
CA GLY A 94 -9.22 4.06 4.34
C GLY A 94 -10.74 4.00 4.49
N PHE A 95 -11.48 3.64 3.42
CA PHE A 95 -12.93 3.40 3.54
C PHE A 95 -13.24 2.22 4.46
N VAL A 96 -12.48 1.11 4.35
CA VAL A 96 -12.66 -0.05 5.22
C VAL A 96 -12.40 0.32 6.68
N SER A 97 -11.34 1.06 6.98
CA SER A 97 -11.07 1.55 8.35
C SER A 97 -12.22 2.42 8.86
N ARG A 98 -12.69 3.39 8.05
CA ARG A 98 -13.84 4.22 8.44
C ARG A 98 -15.10 3.40 8.75
N ILE A 99 -15.40 2.39 7.94
CA ILE A 99 -16.59 1.53 8.10
C ILE A 99 -16.47 0.65 9.35
N VAL A 100 -15.30 0.05 9.59
CA VAL A 100 -15.12 -0.98 10.62
C VAL A 100 -14.82 -0.39 11.99
N ILE A 101 -13.99 0.66 12.06
CA ILE A 101 -13.53 1.25 13.33
C ILE A 101 -14.00 2.69 13.53
N GLY A 102 -14.76 3.27 12.60
CA GLY A 102 -15.28 4.63 12.70
C GLY A 102 -14.21 5.73 12.54
N GLY A 103 -13.00 5.36 12.12
CA GLY A 103 -11.81 6.20 12.08
C GLY A 103 -10.65 5.53 11.32
N GLY A 104 -9.42 6.05 11.50
CA GLY A 104 -8.19 5.49 10.93
C GLY A 104 -7.99 5.78 9.43
N GLU A 105 -8.95 6.37 8.74
CA GLU A 105 -8.87 6.66 7.30
C GLU A 105 -7.66 7.52 6.93
N THR A 106 -7.24 8.45 7.79
CA THR A 106 -6.11 9.34 7.56
C THR A 106 -4.76 8.62 7.53
N GLN A 107 -4.64 7.48 8.22
CA GLN A 107 -3.46 6.61 8.12
C GLN A 107 -3.29 6.01 6.71
N HIS A 108 -4.36 6.02 5.89
CA HIS A 108 -4.35 5.53 4.53
C HIS A 108 -4.46 6.68 3.50
N TRP A 109 -5.35 7.64 3.71
CA TRP A 109 -5.64 8.71 2.76
C TRP A 109 -4.56 9.79 2.65
N VAL A 110 -3.49 9.71 3.44
CA VAL A 110 -2.26 10.47 3.20
C VAL A 110 -1.52 10.02 1.92
N PHE A 111 -1.68 8.75 1.50
CA PHE A 111 -0.94 8.18 0.37
C PHE A 111 -1.51 8.52 -1.03
N PRO A 112 -2.84 8.56 -1.28
CA PRO A 112 -3.38 8.94 -2.59
C PRO A 112 -2.84 10.26 -3.15
N PRO A 113 -2.80 11.37 -2.39
CA PRO A 113 -2.23 12.63 -2.89
C PRO A 113 -0.73 12.51 -3.21
N LEU A 114 0.04 11.81 -2.35
CA LEU A 114 1.46 11.56 -2.56
C LEU A 114 1.71 10.76 -3.85
N LEU A 115 0.98 9.66 -4.05
CA LEU A 115 1.10 8.81 -5.23
C LEU A 115 0.66 9.54 -6.50
N ALA A 116 -0.40 10.36 -6.43
CA ALA A 116 -0.84 11.20 -7.54
C ALA A 116 0.24 12.23 -7.93
N LEU A 117 0.88 12.86 -6.95
CA LEU A 117 1.96 13.81 -7.19
C LEU A 117 3.18 13.15 -7.85
N VAL A 118 3.60 11.99 -7.35
CA VAL A 118 4.71 11.23 -7.96
C VAL A 118 4.35 10.79 -9.38
N SER A 119 3.13 10.27 -9.59
CA SER A 119 2.64 9.86 -10.91
C SER A 119 2.65 11.04 -11.91
N ALA A 120 2.11 12.19 -11.50
CA ALA A 120 2.09 13.42 -12.30
C ALA A 120 3.49 13.90 -12.67
N GLY A 121 4.43 13.90 -11.71
CA GLY A 121 5.81 14.29 -11.95
C GLY A 121 6.53 13.32 -12.91
N LEU A 122 6.29 12.02 -12.81
CA LEU A 122 6.84 11.03 -13.75
C LEU A 122 6.21 11.12 -15.16
N PHE A 123 4.99 11.66 -15.28
CA PHE A 123 4.42 12.04 -16.58
C PHE A 123 5.01 13.36 -17.13
N GLY A 124 5.78 14.10 -16.33
CA GLY A 124 6.39 15.37 -16.72
C GLY A 124 5.41 16.54 -16.72
N TRP A 125 4.40 16.52 -15.85
CA TRP A 125 3.44 17.64 -15.74
C TRP A 125 4.03 18.90 -15.09
N PHE A 126 5.15 18.77 -14.38
CA PHE A 126 5.91 19.85 -13.76
C PHE A 126 7.41 19.49 -13.68
#